data_AF-G9WTK2-F1
#
_entry.id   AF-G9WTK2-F1
#
_cell.length_a   1.000
_cell.length_b   1.000
_cell.length_c   1.000
_cell.angle_alpha   90.00
_cell.angle_beta   90.00
_cell.angle_gamma   90.00
#
_symmetry.space_group_name_H-M   'P 1'
#
loop_
_entity.id
_entity.type
_entity.pdbx_description
1 polymer ?
#
loop_
_entity_poly.entity_id
_entity_poly.type
_entity_poly.pdbx_seq_one_letter_code
_entity_poly.pdbx_strand_id
1 'polypeptide(L)'
;MKKIETYQCELCGTEYKDKKQAQACERGHKKNLRVAGKEYSENDKYGFPEFVTVASEEPSLSAVYQYSRLTDESFYGGNHE
;
A
#
# COMPACT_ATOMS: atom_id res chain seq x y z
N MET A 1 -26.66 -19.12 20.61
CA MET A 1 -25.72 -18.37 19.74
C MET A 1 -24.99 -17.33 20.58
N LYS A 2 -23.67 -17.16 20.40
CA LYS A 2 -22.90 -16.08 21.05
C LYS A 2 -22.49 -15.06 19.99
N LYS A 3 -22.64 -13.77 20.29
CA LYS A 3 -22.09 -12.70 19.46
C LYS A 3 -20.61 -12.54 19.81
N ILE A 4 -19.75 -12.47 18.80
CA ILE A 4 -18.33 -12.16 18.94
C ILE A 4 -18.14 -10.82 18.21
N GLU A 5 -17.67 -9.83 18.93
CA GLU A 5 -17.33 -8.52 18.37
C GLU A 5 -15.84 -8.52 18.05
N THR A 6 -15.50 -8.26 16.78
CA THR A 6 -14.13 -8.05 16.31
C THR A 6 -13.96 -6.62 15.80
N TYR A 7 -12.74 -6.12 15.90
CA TYR A 7 -12.35 -4.79 15.45
C TYR A 7 -11.40 -4.95 14.28
N GLN A 8 -11.67 -4.31 13.15
CA GLN A 8 -10.84 -4.39 11.96
C GLN A 8 -10.10 -3.07 11.74
N CYS A 9 -8.82 -3.15 11.37
CA CYS A 9 -8.07 -1.99 10.89
C CYS A 9 -8.59 -1.56 9.51
N GLU A 10 -8.98 -0.31 9.34
CA GLU A 10 -9.50 0.19 8.05
C GLU A 10 -8.44 0.24 6.94
N LEU A 11 -7.14 0.20 7.29
CA LEU A 11 -6.03 0.35 6.33
C LEU A 11 -5.51 -0.98 5.78
N CYS A 12 -5.42 -2.02 6.62
CA CYS A 12 -4.88 -3.32 6.23
C CYS A 12 -5.86 -4.47 6.35
N GLY A 13 -7.07 -4.23 6.89
CA GLY A 13 -8.10 -5.24 7.06
C GLY A 13 -7.80 -6.29 8.14
N THR A 14 -6.72 -6.13 8.91
CA THR A 14 -6.39 -7.08 9.97
C THR A 14 -7.41 -6.99 11.10
N GLU A 15 -7.95 -8.15 11.49
CA GLU A 15 -8.93 -8.28 12.56
C GLU A 15 -8.26 -8.48 13.92
N TYR A 16 -8.78 -7.76 14.91
CA TYR A 16 -8.34 -7.76 16.28
C TYR A 16 -9.53 -8.03 17.20
N LYS A 17 -9.25 -8.66 18.35
CA LYS A 17 -10.28 -8.85 19.39
C LYS A 17 -10.49 -7.61 20.24
N ASP A 18 -9.51 -6.70 20.23
CA ASP A 18 -9.51 -5.50 21.06
C ASP A 18 -9.39 -4.23 20.22
N LYS A 19 -10.20 -3.22 20.57
CA LYS A 19 -10.24 -1.93 19.88
C LYS A 19 -8.91 -1.19 19.93
N LYS A 20 -8.18 -1.26 21.04
CA LYS A 20 -6.89 -0.57 21.18
C LYS A 20 -5.84 -1.18 20.27
N GLN A 21 -5.88 -2.49 20.04
CA GLN A 21 -4.98 -3.14 19.08
C GLN A 21 -5.26 -2.69 17.65
N ALA A 22 -6.54 -2.63 17.25
CA ALA A 22 -6.93 -2.10 15.96
C ALA A 22 -6.46 -0.63 15.80
N GLN A 23 -6.71 0.22 16.80
CA GLN A 23 -6.27 1.62 16.78
C GLN A 23 -4.74 1.77 16.77
N ALA A 24 -4.00 0.90 17.46
CA ALA A 24 -2.54 0.90 17.43
C ALA A 24 -2.00 0.52 16.06
N CYS A 25 -2.62 -0.47 15.40
CA CYS A 25 -2.34 -0.83 14.02
C CYS A 25 -2.58 0.37 13.09
N GLU A 26 -3.77 0.98 13.15
CA GLU A 26 -4.14 2.15 12.34
C GLU A 26 -3.24 3.38 12.57
N ARG A 27 -2.73 3.56 13.79
CA ARG A 27 -1.76 4.61 14.13
C ARG A 27 -0.34 4.29 13.65
N GLY A 28 0.03 3.02 13.63
CA GLY A 28 1.33 2.56 13.13
C GLY A 28 1.46 2.67 11.62
N HIS A 29 0.35 2.53 10.90
CA HIS A 29 0.32 2.78 9.46
C HIS A 29 0.60 4.26 9.15
N LYS A 30 1.60 4.48 8.30
CA LYS A 30 1.94 5.80 7.79
C LYS A 30 0.83 6.26 6.83
N LYS A 31 0.17 7.36 7.21
CA LYS A 31 -0.90 8.00 6.43
C LYS A 31 -0.30 9.11 5.57
N ASN A 32 -1.05 9.54 4.54
CA ASN A 32 -0.66 10.66 3.67
C ASN A 32 0.70 10.45 2.97
N LEU A 33 0.92 9.24 2.46
CA LEU A 33 2.09 8.92 1.66
C LEU A 33 2.05 9.72 0.35
N ARG A 34 3.16 10.38 0.00
CA ARG A 34 3.34 11.09 -1.26
C ARG A 34 4.56 10.58 -2.01
N VAL A 35 4.49 10.54 -3.34
CA VAL A 35 5.66 10.27 -4.17
C VAL A 35 6.56 11.50 -4.12
N ALA A 36 7.72 11.39 -3.48
CA ALA A 36 8.71 12.44 -3.33
C ALA A 36 9.77 12.40 -4.44
N GLY A 37 10.03 11.23 -5.01
CA GLY A 37 11.07 11.03 -6.02
C GLY A 37 10.74 9.88 -6.95
N LYS A 38 11.29 9.94 -8.15
CA LYS A 38 11.16 8.92 -9.19
C LYS A 38 12.47 8.81 -9.95
N GLU A 39 12.99 7.60 -10.07
CA GLU A 39 14.22 7.30 -10.79
C GLU A 39 13.89 6.36 -11.95
N TYR A 40 14.33 6.74 -13.14
CA TYR A 40 14.08 6.00 -14.37
C TYR A 40 15.34 5.28 -14.79
N SER A 41 15.19 4.02 -15.18
CA SER A 41 16.24 3.22 -15.78
C SER A 41 16.11 3.28 -17.30
N GLU A 42 17.24 3.41 -17.98
CA GLU A 42 17.33 3.41 -19.45
C GLU A 42 16.85 2.10 -20.10
N ASN A 43 16.76 1.03 -19.31
CA ASN A 43 16.33 -0.29 -19.76
C ASN A 43 14.84 -0.59 -19.50
N ASP A 44 14.06 0.35 -18.97
CA ASP A 44 12.63 0.10 -18.76
C ASP A 44 11.85 0.18 -20.08
N LYS A 45 11.30 -0.97 -20.49
CA LYS A 45 10.57 -1.12 -21.75
C LYS A 45 9.23 -0.37 -21.78
N TYR A 46 8.70 0.01 -20.63
CA TYR A 46 7.35 0.59 -20.49
C TYR A 46 7.38 2.06 -20.07
N GLY A 47 8.56 2.63 -19.82
CA GLY A 47 8.74 4.01 -19.37
C GLY A 47 8.34 4.24 -17.91
N PHE A 48 8.22 3.18 -17.10
CA PHE A 48 7.93 3.30 -15.68
C PHE A 48 9.22 3.58 -14.87
N PRO A 49 9.13 4.34 -13.76
CA PRO A 49 10.27 4.52 -12.89
C PRO A 49 10.65 3.18 -12.24
N GLU A 50 11.93 2.83 -12.30
CA GLU A 50 12.47 1.63 -11.66
C GLU A 50 12.40 1.75 -10.13
N PHE A 51 12.60 2.98 -9.62
CA PHE A 51 12.47 3.29 -8.21
C PHE A 51 11.52 4.47 -7.98
N VAL A 52 10.68 4.33 -6.96
CA VAL A 52 9.84 5.42 -6.44
C VAL A 52 10.16 5.67 -4.98
N THR A 53 10.51 6.91 -4.67
CA THR A 53 10.67 7.37 -3.30
C THR A 53 9.33 7.86 -2.79
N VAL A 54 8.82 7.22 -1.75
CA VAL A 54 7.58 7.60 -1.08
C VAL A 54 7.95 8.22 0.26
N ALA A 55 7.53 9.46 0.48
CA ALA A 55 7.68 10.14 1.75
C ALA A 55 6.37 10.11 2.53
N SER A 56 6.48 9.94 3.85
CA SER A 56 5.38 10.17 4.77
C SER A 56 5.22 11.67 5.06
N GLU A 57 4.07 12.08 5.60
CA GLU A 57 3.85 13.45 6.10
C GLU A 57 4.83 13.80 7.24
N GLU A 58 5.28 12.79 7.99
CA GLU A 58 6.39 12.94 8.92
C GLU A 58 7.70 13.16 8.13
N PRO A 59 8.34 14.34 8.24
CA PRO A 59 9.44 14.76 7.36
C PRO A 59 10.72 13.92 7.49
N SER A 60 10.77 12.95 8.40
CA SER A 60 11.95 12.15 8.72
C SER A 60 11.98 10.76 8.07
N LEU A 61 10.89 10.30 7.44
CA LEU A 61 10.83 8.94 6.89
C LEU A 61 10.39 8.93 5.43
N SER A 62 11.32 8.53 4.56
CA SER A 62 11.08 8.17 3.16
C SER A 62 11.51 6.73 2.92
N ALA A 63 10.71 5.98 2.18
CA ALA A 63 11.03 4.63 1.73
C ALA A 63 11.20 4.63 0.21
N VAL A 64 12.19 3.89 -0.29
CA VAL A 64 12.40 3.67 -1.72
C VAL A 64 11.85 2.30 -2.07
N TYR A 65 10.96 2.27 -3.06
CA TYR A 65 10.36 1.04 -3.56
C TYR A 65 10.91 0.76 -4.95
N GLN A 66 11.35 -0.48 -5.16
CA GLN A 66 11.68 -0.97 -6.49
C GLN A 66 10.44 -1.57 -7.13
N TYR A 67 10.19 -1.14 -8.36
CA TYR A 67 9.16 -1.71 -9.20
C TYR A 67 9.51 -3.18 -9.56
N SER A 68 8.58 -4.11 -9.28
CA SER A 68 8.83 -5.56 -9.47
C SER A 68 7.96 -6.22 -10.54
N ARG A 69 6.76 -5.71 -10.82
CA ARG A 69 5.83 -6.26 -11.82
C ARG A 69 4.82 -5.23 -12.31
N LEU A 70 4.68 -5.11 -13.63
CA LEU A 70 3.63 -4.34 -14.31
C LEU A 70 2.50 -5.30 -14.57
N THR A 71 1.32 -4.97 -14.05
CA THR A 71 0.07 -5.60 -14.46
C THR A 71 -0.61 -4.65 -15.43
N ASP A 72 -0.77 -5.12 -16.68
CA ASP A 72 -1.63 -4.45 -17.63
C ASP A 72 -3.09 -4.76 -17.25
N GLU A 73 -3.80 -3.77 -16.72
CA GLU A 73 -5.21 -3.92 -16.33
C GLU A 73 -6.14 -4.06 -17.55
N SER A 74 -5.64 -3.87 -18.78
CA SER A 74 -6.43 -4.11 -20.00
C SER A 74 -6.74 -5.59 -20.26
N PHE A 75 -6.14 -6.52 -19.49
CA PHE A 75 -6.40 -7.96 -19.58
C PHE A 75 -7.55 -8.48 -18.70
N TYR A 76 -8.06 -7.70 -17.73
CA TYR A 76 -9.25 -8.07 -16.93
C TYR A 76 -10.57 -7.66 -17.61
N GLY A 77 -10.55 -7.43 -18.92
CA GLY A 77 -11.73 -7.37 -19.79
C GLY A 77 -12.17 -8.73 -20.36
N GLY A 78 -11.56 -9.83 -19.92
CA GLY A 78 -11.96 -11.19 -20.32
C GLY A 78 -13.05 -11.75 -19.43
N ASN A 79 -14.31 -11.56 -19.83
CA ASN A 79 -15.41 -12.42 -19.38
C ASN A 79 -14.98 -13.89 -19.48
N HIS A 80 -15.19 -14.67 -18.43
CA HIS A 80 -15.47 -16.08 -18.59
C HIS A 80 -16.69 -16.42 -17.75
N GLU A 81 -17.80 -16.46 -18.47
CA GLU A 81 -19.08 -17.08 -18.13
C GLU A 81 -18.92 -18.57 -17.79
#